data_AF-A0A4R4G5W2-F1
#
_entry.id   AF-A0A4R4G5W2-F1
#
_cell.length_a   1.000
_cell.length_b   1.000
_cell.length_c   1.000
_cell.angle_alpha   90.00
_cell.angle_beta   90.00
_cell.angle_gamma   90.00
#
_symmetry.space_group_name_H-M   'P 1'
#
loop_
_entity.id
_entity.type
_entity.pdbx_description
1 polymer ?
#
loop_
_entity_poly.entity_id
_entity_poly.type
_entity_poly.pdbx_seq_one_letter_code
_entity_poly.pdbx_strand_id
1 'polypeptide(L)'
;MSILSFMRDDHRACDHHYAEAESALLAKDAEKARTAFEAFERATLHHFDMEEKELFLAFEKRTGMMGGPTQMMRYEHQQLRSLLESMRLALAENRVDDFFGIGESMMIMLQQHNMKEEQMLYPMIDRSLGSDAEEMIVKLKEMA
;
A
#
# COMPACT_ATOMS: atom_id res chain seq x y z
N MET A 1 12.20 12.70 -11.01
CA MET A 1 11.05 11.78 -10.80
C MET A 1 10.16 12.40 -9.74
N SER A 2 8.83 12.29 -9.79
CA SER A 2 7.95 12.89 -8.76
C SER A 2 7.49 11.85 -7.74
N ILE A 3 7.09 12.28 -6.55
CA ILE A 3 6.52 11.42 -5.50
C ILE A 3 5.30 10.68 -6.06
N LEU A 4 4.41 11.38 -6.75
CA LEU A 4 3.25 10.74 -7.39
C LEU A 4 3.65 9.61 -8.34
N SER A 5 4.64 9.85 -9.22
CA SER A 5 5.06 8.82 -10.17
C SER A 5 5.69 7.61 -9.47
N PHE A 6 6.51 7.85 -8.43
CA PHE A 6 7.19 6.80 -7.69
C PHE A 6 6.21 5.93 -6.89
N MET A 7 5.34 6.56 -6.09
CA MET A 7 4.41 5.84 -5.22
C MET A 7 3.31 5.12 -6.02
N ARG A 8 2.85 5.68 -7.15
CA ARG A 8 1.91 4.98 -8.04
C ARG A 8 2.52 3.73 -8.67
N ASP A 9 3.81 3.78 -9.04
CA ASP A 9 4.48 2.60 -9.57
C ASP A 9 4.62 1.53 -8.48
N ASP A 10 4.79 1.93 -7.22
CA ASP A 10 4.79 1.03 -6.06
C ASP A 10 3.40 0.42 -5.78
N HIS A 11 2.31 1.19 -5.90
CA HIS A 11 0.94 0.64 -5.88
C HIS A 11 0.75 -0.49 -6.90
N ARG A 12 1.21 -0.26 -8.13
CA ARG A 12 1.11 -1.25 -9.21
C ARG A 12 1.92 -2.51 -8.92
N ALA A 13 3.07 -2.37 -8.24
CA ALA A 13 3.87 -3.51 -7.84
C ALA A 13 3.14 -4.34 -6.75
N CYS A 14 2.50 -3.69 -5.79
CA CYS A 14 1.65 -4.36 -4.80
C CYS A 14 0.49 -5.12 -5.49
N ASP A 15 -0.26 -4.44 -6.37
CA ASP A 15 -1.38 -5.03 -7.11
C ASP A 15 -0.96 -6.26 -7.93
N HIS A 16 0.25 -6.23 -8.49
CA HIS A 16 0.79 -7.35 -9.25
C HIS A 16 0.96 -8.61 -8.38
N HIS A 17 1.54 -8.49 -7.19
CA HIS A 17 1.70 -9.63 -6.28
C HIS A 17 0.36 -10.20 -5.82
N TYR A 18 -0.64 -9.35 -5.59
CA TYR A 18 -1.98 -9.82 -5.27
C TYR A 18 -2.60 -10.62 -6.43
N ALA A 19 -2.50 -10.11 -7.66
CA ALA A 19 -2.99 -10.82 -8.85
C ALA A 19 -2.28 -12.17 -9.08
N GLU A 20 -0.99 -12.27 -8.74
CA GLU A 20 -0.24 -13.53 -8.77
C GLU A 20 -0.78 -14.53 -7.73
N ALA A 21 -1.12 -14.07 -6.53
CA ALA A 21 -1.69 -14.91 -5.47
C ALA A 21 -3.08 -15.45 -5.87
N GLU A 22 -3.96 -14.59 -6.39
CA GLU A 22 -5.27 -14.99 -6.91
C GLU A 22 -5.15 -16.02 -8.03
N SER A 23 -4.28 -15.75 -9.01
CA SER A 23 -4.04 -16.66 -10.13
C SER A 23 -3.52 -18.02 -9.68
N ALA A 24 -2.61 -18.05 -8.70
CA ALA A 24 -2.09 -19.29 -8.14
C ALA A 24 -3.16 -20.08 -7.37
N LEU A 25 -4.02 -19.41 -6.59
CA LEU A 25 -5.15 -20.05 -5.92
C LEU A 25 -6.14 -20.67 -6.91
N LEU A 26 -6.48 -19.94 -7.98
CA LEU A 26 -7.35 -20.45 -9.05
C LEU A 26 -6.73 -21.67 -9.75
N ALA A 27 -5.41 -21.67 -9.92
CA ALA A 27 -4.65 -22.81 -10.46
C ALA A 27 -4.47 -23.96 -9.45
N LYS A 28 -4.96 -23.82 -8.21
CA LYS A 28 -4.78 -24.78 -7.10
C LYS A 28 -3.31 -25.02 -6.73
N ASP A 29 -2.45 -24.04 -6.98
CA ASP A 29 -1.04 -24.04 -6.57
C ASP A 29 -0.89 -23.31 -5.23
N ALA A 30 -1.12 -24.04 -4.14
CA ALA A 30 -1.17 -23.48 -2.80
C ALA A 30 0.16 -22.86 -2.34
N GLU A 31 1.30 -23.45 -2.74
CA GLU A 31 2.62 -22.94 -2.35
C GLU A 31 2.97 -21.65 -3.09
N LYS A 32 2.65 -21.58 -4.39
CA LYS A 32 2.79 -20.35 -5.15
C LYS A 32 1.85 -19.25 -4.65
N ALA A 33 0.61 -19.60 -4.31
CA ALA A 33 -0.35 -18.67 -3.73
C ALA A 33 0.16 -18.07 -2.42
N ARG A 34 0.67 -18.91 -1.51
CA ARG A 34 1.27 -18.48 -0.25
C ARG A 34 2.44 -17.53 -0.47
N THR A 35 3.37 -17.90 -1.34
CA THR A 35 4.56 -17.11 -1.64
C THR A 35 4.19 -15.74 -2.24
N ALA A 36 3.24 -15.71 -3.19
CA ALA A 36 2.79 -14.48 -3.81
C ALA A 36 2.02 -13.58 -2.83
N PHE A 37 1.17 -14.17 -1.97
CA PHE A 37 0.45 -13.41 -0.95
C PHE A 37 1.41 -12.83 0.10
N GLU A 38 2.42 -13.58 0.55
CA GLU A 38 3.46 -13.06 1.45
C GLU A 38 4.26 -11.91 0.80
N ALA A 39 4.48 -11.96 -0.52
CA ALA A 39 5.08 -10.87 -1.26
C ALA A 39 4.17 -9.63 -1.31
N PHE A 40 2.87 -9.82 -1.55
CA PHE A 40 1.87 -8.76 -1.50
C PHE A 40 1.79 -8.11 -0.12
N GLU A 41 1.60 -8.90 0.94
CA GLU A 41 1.52 -8.42 2.32
C GLU A 41 2.77 -7.62 2.70
N ARG A 42 3.96 -8.15 2.43
CA ARG A 42 5.22 -7.46 2.71
C ARG A 42 5.33 -6.14 1.93
N ALA A 43 5.01 -6.14 0.63
CA ALA A 43 5.08 -4.95 -0.20
C ALA A 43 4.11 -3.87 0.28
N THR A 44 2.86 -4.23 0.57
CA THR A 44 1.85 -3.27 1.06
C THR A 44 2.19 -2.72 2.44
N LEU A 45 2.72 -3.54 3.36
CA LEU A 45 3.17 -3.05 4.66
C LEU A 45 4.38 -2.12 4.54
N HIS A 46 5.31 -2.43 3.64
CA HIS A 46 6.46 -1.56 3.35
C HIS A 46 6.02 -0.24 2.70
N HIS A 47 5.03 -0.27 1.81
CA HIS A 47 4.40 0.92 1.24
C HIS A 47 3.86 1.84 2.34
N PHE A 48 3.04 1.30 3.25
CA PHE A 48 2.53 2.10 4.36
C PHE A 48 3.65 2.64 5.27
N ASP A 49 4.74 1.90 5.44
CA ASP A 49 5.89 2.38 6.20
C ASP A 49 6.60 3.56 5.52
N MET A 50 6.82 3.49 4.20
CA MET A 50 7.36 4.61 3.41
C MET A 50 6.52 5.88 3.62
N GLU A 51 5.21 5.72 3.62
CA GLU A 51 4.30 6.82 3.81
C GLU A 51 4.27 7.35 5.24
N GLU A 52 3.97 6.48 6.21
CA GLU A 52 3.70 6.88 7.57
C GLU A 52 4.95 7.36 8.31
N LYS A 53 6.10 6.73 8.04
CA LYS A 53 7.36 7.00 8.77
C LYS A 53 8.20 8.07 8.11
N GLU A 54 7.98 8.35 6.83
CA GLU A 54 8.81 9.32 6.11
C GLU A 54 7.98 10.37 5.36
N LEU A 55 7.19 9.94 4.39
CA LEU A 55 6.55 10.88 3.46
C LEU A 55 5.54 11.80 4.16
N PHE A 56 4.64 11.23 4.96
CA PHE A 56 3.63 11.98 5.71
C PHE A 56 4.28 12.87 6.77
N LEU A 57 5.33 12.41 7.45
CA LEU A 57 6.05 13.23 8.43
C LEU A 57 6.75 14.41 7.77
N ALA A 58 7.36 14.22 6.61
CA ALA A 58 8.00 15.29 5.86
C ALA A 58 6.96 16.33 5.39
N PHE A 59 5.82 15.87 4.88
CA PHE A 59 4.72 16.70 4.46
C PHE A 59 4.12 17.54 5.61
N GLU A 60 3.83 16.90 6.73
CA GLU A 60 3.28 17.55 7.94
C GLU A 60 4.24 18.61 8.47
N LYS A 61 5.55 18.31 8.54
CA LYS A 61 6.59 19.26 8.97
C LYS A 61 6.71 20.47 8.05
N ARG A 62 6.60 20.28 6.73
CA ARG A 62 6.72 21.36 5.73
C ARG A 62 5.52 22.28 5.72
N THR A 63 4.32 21.72 5.85
CA THR A 63 3.07 22.46 5.68
C THR A 63 2.50 22.99 7.00
N GLY A 64 2.90 22.41 8.13
CA GLY A 64 2.26 22.63 9.43
C GLY A 64 0.86 22.03 9.52
N MET A 65 0.38 21.33 8.49
CA MET A 65 -0.90 20.63 8.51
C MET A 65 -0.77 19.40 9.39
N MET A 66 -1.13 19.52 10.67
CA MET A 66 -1.23 18.39 11.58
C MET A 66 -2.68 17.89 11.59
N GLY A 67 -2.89 16.65 11.12
CA GLY A 67 -4.23 16.09 10.90
C GLY A 67 -4.79 16.37 9.50
N GLY A 68 -5.90 15.71 9.14
CA GLY A 68 -6.50 15.81 7.81
C GLY A 68 -6.11 14.66 6.89
N PRO A 69 -5.59 14.90 5.66
CA PRO A 69 -5.44 13.84 4.66
C PRO A 69 -4.52 12.70 5.14
N THR A 70 -3.37 13.02 5.75
CA THR A 70 -2.44 12.00 6.28
C THR A 70 -2.99 11.25 7.49
N GLN A 71 -3.92 11.84 8.26
CA GLN A 71 -4.60 11.13 9.36
C GLN A 71 -5.64 10.15 8.83
N MET A 72 -6.38 10.55 7.79
CA MET A 72 -7.32 9.66 7.12
C MET A 72 -6.60 8.46 6.48
N MET A 73 -5.46 8.68 5.83
CA MET A 73 -4.67 7.59 5.24
C MET A 73 -4.21 6.59 6.31
N ARG A 74 -3.66 7.07 7.44
CA ARG A 74 -3.29 6.20 8.57
C ARG A 74 -4.47 5.39 9.13
N TYR A 75 -5.65 5.98 9.21
CA TYR A 75 -6.85 5.26 9.64
C TYR A 75 -7.20 4.13 8.67
N GLU A 76 -7.14 4.39 7.36
CA GLU A 76 -7.41 3.36 6.36
C GLU A 76 -6.34 2.29 6.30
N HIS A 77 -5.07 2.65 6.47
CA HIS A 77 -3.99 1.65 6.57
C HIS A 77 -4.23 0.70 7.75
N GLN A 78 -4.80 1.16 8.88
CA GLN A 78 -5.16 0.26 9.99
C GLN A 78 -6.27 -0.73 9.60
N GLN A 79 -7.26 -0.28 8.82
CA GLN A 79 -8.31 -1.15 8.30
C GLN A 79 -7.74 -2.16 7.30
N LEU A 80 -6.90 -1.70 6.37
CA LEU A 80 -6.22 -2.54 5.37
C LEU A 80 -5.29 -3.58 6.03
N ARG A 81 -4.54 -3.21 7.08
CA ARG A 81 -3.75 -4.16 7.89
C ARG A 81 -4.60 -5.25 8.54
N SER A 82 -5.80 -4.91 8.99
CA SER A 82 -6.73 -5.90 9.58
C SER A 82 -7.27 -6.88 8.53
N LEU A 83 -7.49 -6.39 7.30
CA LEU A 83 -7.90 -7.23 6.17
C LEU A 83 -6.76 -8.15 5.71
N LEU A 84 -5.53 -7.64 5.59
CA LEU A 84 -4.34 -8.44 5.29
C LEU A 84 -4.19 -9.62 6.27
N GLU A 85 -4.29 -9.35 7.57
CA GLU A 85 -4.21 -10.40 8.59
C GLU A 85 -5.34 -11.43 8.43
N SER A 86 -6.56 -10.98 8.13
CA SER A 86 -7.71 -11.87 7.90
C SER A 86 -7.51 -12.75 6.67
N MET A 87 -6.94 -12.22 5.58
CA MET A 87 -6.59 -12.98 4.38
C MET A 87 -5.48 -13.99 4.66
N ARG A 88 -4.44 -13.58 5.39
CA ARG A 88 -3.34 -14.44 5.81
C ARG A 88 -3.83 -15.65 6.59
N LEU A 89 -4.76 -15.44 7.53
CA LEU A 89 -5.40 -16.51 8.31
C LEU A 89 -6.26 -17.42 7.43
N ALA A 90 -7.09 -16.86 6.54
CA ALA A 90 -7.90 -17.64 5.61
C ALA A 90 -7.03 -18.54 4.72
N LEU A 91 -5.91 -18.01 4.22
CA LEU A 91 -4.96 -18.77 3.41
C LEU A 91 -4.26 -19.88 4.22
N ALA A 92 -3.86 -19.59 5.46
CA ALA A 92 -3.24 -20.57 6.36
C ALA A 92 -4.19 -21.73 6.73
N GLU A 93 -5.49 -21.44 6.85
CA GLU A 93 -6.54 -22.41 7.19
C GLU A 93 -7.18 -23.06 5.94
N ASN A 94 -6.66 -22.77 4.74
CA ASN A 94 -7.19 -23.25 3.46
C ASN A 94 -8.66 -22.89 3.22
N ARG A 95 -9.13 -21.75 3.77
CA ARG A 95 -10.46 -21.17 3.55
C ARG A 95 -10.45 -20.29 2.31
N VAL A 96 -10.39 -20.92 1.15
CA VAL A 96 -10.20 -20.25 -0.15
C VAL A 96 -11.34 -19.27 -0.49
N ASP A 97 -12.59 -19.64 -0.22
CA ASP A 97 -13.74 -18.76 -0.48
C ASP A 97 -13.69 -17.50 0.40
N ASP A 98 -13.27 -17.64 1.66
CA ASP A 98 -13.09 -16.50 2.56
C ASP A 98 -11.93 -15.61 2.10
N PHE A 99 -10.82 -16.20 1.64
CA PHE A 99 -9.71 -15.43 1.08
C PHE A 99 -10.16 -14.52 -0.06
N PHE A 100 -10.94 -15.06 -1.02
CA PHE A 100 -11.45 -14.27 -2.14
C PHE A 100 -12.46 -13.20 -1.70
N GLY A 101 -13.38 -13.53 -0.78
CA GLY A 101 -14.36 -12.55 -0.29
C GLY A 101 -13.73 -11.39 0.48
N ILE A 102 -12.71 -11.66 1.29
CA ILE A 102 -11.95 -10.62 1.99
C ILE A 102 -11.10 -9.84 0.99
N GLY A 103 -10.47 -10.53 0.02
CA GLY A 103 -9.68 -9.93 -1.04
C GLY A 103 -10.45 -8.93 -1.90
N GLU A 104 -11.69 -9.24 -2.28
CA GLU A 104 -12.57 -8.28 -2.97
C GLU A 104 -12.77 -7.00 -2.14
N SER A 105 -13.08 -7.15 -0.86
CA SER A 105 -13.28 -6.03 0.06
C SER A 105 -11.99 -5.19 0.24
N MET A 106 -10.85 -5.87 0.37
CA MET A 106 -9.52 -5.26 0.46
C MET A 106 -9.21 -4.44 -0.80
N MET A 107 -9.39 -5.01 -1.98
CA MET A 107 -9.06 -4.34 -3.24
C MET A 107 -9.96 -3.13 -3.52
N ILE A 108 -11.25 -3.20 -3.18
CA ILE A 108 -12.15 -2.05 -3.27
C ILE A 108 -11.65 -0.91 -2.37
N MET A 109 -11.31 -1.22 -1.11
CA MET A 109 -10.80 -0.22 -0.17
C MET A 109 -9.45 0.34 -0.63
N LEU A 110 -8.53 -0.51 -1.08
CA LEU A 110 -7.20 -0.11 -1.54
C LEU A 110 -7.30 0.79 -2.78
N GLN A 111 -8.17 0.47 -3.75
CA GLN A 111 -8.38 1.34 -4.91
C GLN A 111 -8.91 2.73 -4.53
N GLN A 112 -9.88 2.79 -3.61
CA GLN A 112 -10.42 4.07 -3.11
C GLN A 112 -9.37 4.88 -2.34
N HIS A 113 -8.54 4.18 -1.57
CA HIS A 113 -7.42 4.72 -0.84
C HIS A 113 -6.37 5.32 -1.80
N ASN A 114 -5.84 4.50 -2.71
CA ASN A 114 -4.84 4.91 -3.71
C ASN A 114 -5.32 6.10 -4.55
N MET A 115 -6.61 6.13 -4.93
CA MET A 115 -7.19 7.26 -5.66
C MET A 115 -7.07 8.58 -4.89
N LYS A 116 -7.27 8.59 -3.57
CA LYS A 116 -7.13 9.81 -2.77
C LYS A 116 -5.68 10.24 -2.69
N GLU A 117 -4.76 9.31 -2.62
CA GLU A 117 -3.35 9.64 -2.56
C GLU A 117 -2.85 10.18 -3.90
N GLU A 118 -3.10 9.45 -4.98
CA GLU A 118 -2.65 9.82 -6.32
C GLU A 118 -3.30 11.11 -6.83
N GLN A 119 -4.58 11.36 -6.53
CA GLN A 119 -5.28 12.53 -7.04
C GLN A 119 -5.12 13.77 -6.15
N MET A 120 -4.91 13.58 -4.84
CA MET A 120 -4.89 14.69 -3.89
C MET A 120 -3.57 14.77 -3.11
N LEU A 121 -3.21 13.71 -2.37
CA LEU A 121 -2.11 13.79 -1.40
C LEU A 121 -0.73 13.89 -2.06
N TYR A 122 -0.38 12.99 -2.98
CA TYR A 122 0.91 13.02 -3.66
C TYR A 122 1.12 14.32 -4.46
N PRO A 123 0.14 14.87 -5.20
CA PRO A 123 0.29 16.20 -5.80
C PRO A 123 0.53 17.31 -4.78
N MET A 124 -0.07 17.24 -3.58
CA MET A 124 0.20 18.20 -2.50
C MET A 124 1.62 18.04 -1.96
N ILE A 125 2.09 16.81 -1.81
CA ILE A 125 3.44 16.50 -1.35
C ILE A 125 4.48 16.97 -2.38
N ASP A 126 4.29 16.67 -3.66
CA ASP A 126 5.16 17.13 -4.75
C ASP A 126 5.29 18.67 -4.74
N ARG A 127 4.17 19.40 -4.58
CA ARG A 127 4.19 20.87 -4.47
C ARG A 127 4.88 21.38 -3.20
N SER A 128 4.73 20.67 -2.09
CA SER A 128 5.31 21.04 -0.79
C SER A 128 6.82 20.80 -0.72
N LEU A 129 7.28 19.68 -1.29
CA LEU A 129 8.70 19.31 -1.31
C LEU A 129 9.48 20.03 -2.41
N GLY A 130 8.86 20.34 -3.56
CA GLY A 130 9.54 21.04 -4.64
C GLY A 130 10.80 20.30 -5.11
N SER A 131 11.95 20.96 -4.99
CA SER A 131 13.26 20.37 -5.34
C SER A 131 13.66 19.18 -4.47
N ASP A 132 13.10 19.08 -3.26
CA ASP A 132 13.53 18.09 -2.26
C ASP A 132 12.83 16.73 -2.48
N ALA A 133 11.95 16.63 -3.47
CA ALA A 133 11.26 15.39 -3.82
C ALA A 133 12.22 14.27 -4.26
N GLU A 134 13.29 14.60 -4.97
CA GLU A 134 14.25 13.58 -5.43
C GLU A 134 15.05 12.98 -4.28
N GLU A 135 15.47 13.81 -3.31
CA GLU A 135 16.13 13.34 -2.09
C GLU A 135 15.19 12.45 -1.26
N MET A 136 13.91 12.85 -1.16
CA MET A 136 12.90 12.01 -0.50
C MET A 136 12.76 10.65 -1.18
N ILE A 137 12.68 10.58 -2.52
CA ILE A 137 12.60 9.30 -3.25
C ILE A 137 13.82 8.42 -2.98
N VAL A 138 15.03 9.00 -2.93
CA VAL A 138 16.25 8.24 -2.56
C VAL A 138 16.09 7.66 -1.16
N LYS A 139 15.65 8.47 -0.19
CA LYS A 139 15.42 8.03 1.17
C LYS A 139 14.41 6.88 1.25
N LEU A 140 13.28 6.99 0.55
CA LEU A 140 12.25 5.95 0.52
C LEU A 140 12.80 4.62 -0.04
N LYS A 141 13.60 4.67 -1.10
CA LYS A 141 14.23 3.46 -1.69
C LYS A 141 15.25 2.77 -0.77
N GLU A 142 15.82 3.51 0.17
CA GLU A 142 16.79 2.99 1.15
C GLU A 142 16.11 2.43 2.42
N MET A 143 14.79 2.56 2.54
CA MET A 143 14.04 1.92 3.63
C MET A 143 14.11 0.41 3.45
N ALA A 144 14.60 -0.29 4.48
CA ALA A 144 14.75 -1.75 4.51
C ALA A 144 13.46 -2.45 4.95
#